data_AF-A0A409X8C2-F1
#
_entry.id   AF-A0A409X8C2-F1
#
_cell.length_a   1.000
_cell.length_b   1.000
_cell.length_c   1.000
_cell.angle_alpha   90.00
_cell.angle_beta   90.00
_cell.angle_gamma   90.00
#
_symmetry.space_group_name_H-M   'P 1'
#
loop_
_entity.id
_entity.type
_entity.pdbx_description
1 polymer ?
#
loop_
_entity_poly.entity_id
_entity_poly.type
_entity_poly.pdbx_seq_one_letter_code
_entity_poly.pdbx_strand_id
1 'polypeptide(L)'
;MNRLYQFRSDISNKVTERVYSRHVKSYVAWWEADQAELQKRAKDANTTYFFEPAHPITAKKAVIFLNYQFDRKKKSSSGGEIDNTKVGCRAQRPLREDPDLRRMEEMASSREPKRLEESQEAKARGLLSKTFTEDELVLLSVDLFCKIKFVKDSDVNKVVPTEPKKASKGTISKALRNRAMLLCTASMALRGDDTRPILLSSLDNQTKALIVCANEGKTNTTGRLDQHPAFRHRNPDLCPISAAAFHLFTQFHITYPEIPKFAPKFKTEGEERAGPYGYREWY
;
A
#
# COMPACT_ATOMS: atom_id res chain seq x y z
N MET A 1 -2.21 -13.40 28.61
CA MET A 1 -2.98 -13.22 27.37
C MET A 1 -4.48 -13.24 27.66
N ASN A 2 -5.10 -12.06 27.69
CA ASN A 2 -6.31 -11.71 26.92
C ASN A 2 -7.66 -12.45 27.10
N ARG A 3 -8.19 -12.55 28.34
CA ARG A 3 -9.62 -12.88 28.59
C ARG A 3 -10.61 -11.92 27.90
N LEU A 4 -10.22 -10.64 27.73
CA LEU A 4 -11.03 -9.62 27.04
C LEU A 4 -11.11 -9.83 25.51
N TYR A 5 -10.08 -10.43 24.91
CA TYR A 5 -10.06 -10.74 23.47
C TYR A 5 -10.87 -12.01 23.17
N GLN A 6 -10.77 -13.04 24.01
CA GLN A 6 -11.62 -14.24 23.90
C GLN A 6 -13.10 -13.89 24.11
N PHE A 7 -13.43 -13.04 25.09
CA PHE A 7 -14.82 -12.60 25.30
C PHE A 7 -15.36 -11.78 24.11
N ARG A 8 -14.55 -10.92 23.49
CA ARG A 8 -14.92 -10.17 22.28
C ARG A 8 -15.05 -11.07 21.04
N SER A 9 -14.17 -12.06 20.84
CA SER A 9 -14.28 -13.00 19.72
C SER A 9 -15.51 -13.89 19.85
N ASP A 10 -15.82 -14.34 21.07
CA ASP A 10 -16.93 -15.25 21.32
C ASP A 10 -18.28 -14.53 21.22
N ILE A 11 -18.36 -13.26 21.64
CA ILE A 11 -19.54 -12.41 21.42
C ILE A 11 -19.70 -12.08 19.94
N SER A 12 -18.61 -11.74 19.24
CA SER A 12 -18.64 -11.43 17.81
C SER A 12 -19.16 -12.61 17.00
N ASN A 13 -18.71 -13.83 17.28
CA ASN A 13 -19.13 -15.06 16.58
C ASN A 13 -20.58 -15.46 16.89
N LYS A 14 -21.04 -15.34 18.15
CA LYS A 14 -22.42 -15.67 18.53
C LYS A 14 -23.45 -14.70 17.95
N VAL A 15 -23.08 -13.43 17.81
CA VAL A 15 -23.96 -12.41 17.20
C VAL A 15 -24.02 -12.61 15.69
N THR A 16 -22.90 -12.92 15.03
CA THR A 16 -22.87 -13.13 13.57
C THR A 16 -23.59 -14.40 13.14
N GLU A 17 -23.43 -15.52 13.84
CA GLU A 17 -24.10 -16.78 13.52
C GLU A 17 -25.64 -16.66 13.56
N ARG A 18 -26.16 -16.02 14.62
CA ARG A 18 -27.61 -15.76 14.77
C ARG A 18 -28.14 -14.84 13.67
N VAL A 19 -27.34 -13.86 13.25
CA VAL A 19 -27.69 -12.91 12.18
C VAL A 19 -27.66 -13.61 10.82
N TYR A 20 -26.66 -14.43 10.52
CA TYR A 20 -26.58 -15.18 9.27
C TYR A 20 -27.73 -16.18 9.12
N SER A 21 -28.05 -16.94 10.18
CA SER A 21 -29.19 -17.86 10.17
C SER A 21 -30.51 -17.13 9.86
N ARG A 22 -30.69 -15.92 10.40
CA ARG A 22 -31.86 -15.08 10.11
C ARG A 22 -31.90 -14.63 8.65
N HIS A 23 -30.77 -14.21 8.09
CA HIS A 23 -30.70 -13.77 6.69
C HIS A 23 -30.98 -14.92 5.72
N VAL A 24 -30.43 -16.12 5.98
CA VAL A 24 -30.68 -17.31 5.17
C VAL A 24 -32.16 -17.69 5.22
N LYS A 25 -32.78 -17.73 6.41
CA LYS A 25 -34.22 -17.99 6.54
C LYS A 25 -35.08 -16.96 5.79
N SER A 26 -34.70 -15.68 5.87
CA SER A 26 -35.40 -14.62 5.13
C SER A 26 -35.22 -14.75 3.62
N TYR A 27 -34.07 -15.20 3.15
CA TYR A 27 -33.81 -15.45 1.73
C TYR A 27 -34.67 -16.61 1.22
N VAL A 28 -34.67 -17.75 1.92
CA VAL A 28 -35.43 -18.94 1.50
C VAL A 28 -36.93 -18.63 1.42
N ALA A 29 -37.49 -18.03 2.48
CA ALA A 29 -38.91 -17.68 2.52
C ALA A 29 -39.31 -16.68 1.42
N TRP A 30 -38.42 -15.74 1.09
CA TRP A 30 -38.65 -14.80 0.00
C TRP A 30 -38.56 -15.48 -1.38
N TRP A 31 -37.53 -16.32 -1.58
CA TRP A 31 -37.31 -17.01 -2.86
C TRP A 31 -38.48 -17.92 -3.21
N GLU A 32 -38.98 -18.69 -2.24
CA GLU A 32 -40.15 -19.56 -2.44
C GLU A 32 -41.42 -18.78 -2.83
N ALA A 33 -41.63 -17.61 -2.20
CA ALA A 33 -42.76 -16.74 -2.52
C ALA A 33 -42.63 -16.11 -3.92
N ASP A 34 -41.44 -15.62 -4.27
CA ASP A 34 -41.14 -15.03 -5.58
C ASP A 34 -41.33 -16.06 -6.71
N GLN A 35 -40.82 -17.29 -6.53
CA GLN A 35 -41.00 -18.38 -7.48
C GLN A 35 -42.47 -18.78 -7.65
N ALA A 36 -43.24 -18.80 -6.57
CA ALA A 36 -44.69 -19.08 -6.63
C ALA A 36 -45.45 -17.97 -7.38
N GLU A 37 -45.03 -16.72 -7.24
CA GLU A 37 -45.62 -15.59 -7.99
C GLU A 37 -45.28 -15.67 -9.49
N LEU A 38 -44.03 -15.97 -9.82
CA LEU A 38 -43.60 -16.14 -11.22
C LEU A 38 -44.33 -17.30 -11.90
N GLN A 39 -44.58 -18.40 -11.19
CA GLN A 39 -45.42 -19.48 -11.70
C GLN A 39 -46.86 -19.06 -11.98
N LYS A 40 -47.46 -18.23 -11.12
CA LYS A 40 -48.81 -17.70 -11.35
C LYS A 40 -48.84 -16.81 -12.59
N ARG A 41 -47.92 -15.85 -12.69
CA ARG A 41 -47.80 -14.95 -13.85
C ARG A 41 -47.58 -15.71 -15.16
N ALA A 42 -46.79 -16.79 -15.12
CA ALA A 42 -46.55 -17.63 -16.30
C ALA A 42 -47.79 -18.41 -16.73
N LYS A 43 -48.59 -18.91 -15.77
CA LYS A 43 -49.90 -19.52 -16.06
C LYS A 43 -50.85 -18.52 -16.71
N ASP A 44 -50.89 -17.29 -16.20
CA ASP A 44 -51.73 -16.22 -16.75
C ASP A 44 -51.29 -15.80 -18.16
N ALA A 45 -49.98 -15.84 -18.44
CA ALA A 45 -49.39 -15.53 -19.75
C ALA A 45 -49.29 -16.75 -20.70
N ASN A 46 -49.91 -17.89 -20.35
CA ASN A 46 -49.84 -19.15 -21.09
C ASN A 46 -48.41 -19.57 -21.49
N THR A 47 -47.45 -19.32 -20.61
CA THR A 47 -46.01 -19.59 -20.82
C THR A 47 -45.53 -20.63 -19.79
N THR A 48 -44.60 -21.51 -20.19
CA THR A 48 -44.04 -22.52 -19.27
C THR A 48 -42.95 -21.91 -18.38
N TYR A 49 -43.13 -21.97 -17.07
CA TYR A 49 -42.12 -21.56 -16.07
C TYR A 49 -41.70 -22.74 -15.20
N PHE A 50 -40.39 -22.96 -15.08
CA PHE A 50 -39.81 -24.00 -14.24
C PHE A 50 -39.47 -23.46 -12.86
N PHE A 51 -39.90 -24.17 -11.81
CA PHE A 51 -39.57 -23.84 -10.43
C PHE A 51 -38.07 -23.98 -10.19
N GLU A 52 -37.41 -22.94 -9.67
CA GLU A 52 -36.03 -23.03 -9.24
C GLU A 52 -35.93 -23.09 -7.71
N PRO A 53 -35.37 -24.17 -7.11
CA PRO A 53 -35.26 -24.28 -5.66
C PRO A 53 -34.33 -23.22 -5.07
N ALA A 54 -34.57 -22.80 -3.83
CA ALA A 54 -33.76 -21.78 -3.14
C ALA A 54 -32.29 -22.20 -2.95
N HIS A 55 -32.04 -23.50 -2.83
CA HIS A 55 -30.70 -24.06 -2.72
C HIS A 55 -30.28 -24.79 -4.01
N PRO A 56 -29.00 -24.74 -4.40
CA PRO A 56 -27.92 -23.97 -3.76
C PRO A 56 -28.06 -22.45 -3.97
N ILE A 57 -27.54 -21.68 -3.01
CA ILE A 57 -27.47 -20.21 -3.10
C ILE A 57 -26.34 -19.87 -4.07
N THR A 58 -26.70 -19.47 -5.29
CA THR A 58 -25.73 -19.02 -6.30
C THR A 58 -25.62 -17.50 -6.28
N ALA A 59 -24.52 -16.96 -6.84
CA ALA A 59 -24.30 -15.51 -6.93
C ALA A 59 -25.48 -14.79 -7.61
N LYS A 60 -26.06 -15.38 -8.67
CA LYS A 60 -27.22 -14.84 -9.37
C LYS A 60 -28.42 -14.67 -8.43
N LYS A 61 -28.76 -15.70 -7.66
CA LYS A 61 -29.90 -15.67 -6.72
C LYS A 61 -29.67 -14.65 -5.60
N ALA A 62 -28.44 -14.56 -5.10
CA ALA A 62 -28.05 -13.59 -4.08
C ALA A 62 -28.19 -12.15 -4.58
N VAL A 63 -27.76 -11.84 -5.81
CA VAL A 63 -27.90 -10.50 -6.40
C VAL A 63 -29.37 -10.11 -6.54
N ILE A 64 -30.23 -11.00 -7.04
CA ILE A 64 -31.67 -10.72 -7.18
C ILE A 64 -32.31 -10.45 -5.80
N PHE A 65 -31.98 -11.26 -4.80
CA PHE A 65 -32.45 -11.05 -3.43
C PHE A 65 -31.95 -9.74 -2.81
N LEU A 66 -30.68 -9.38 -3.03
CA LEU A 66 -30.11 -8.15 -2.52
C LEU A 66 -30.80 -6.92 -3.13
N ASN A 67 -31.05 -6.93 -4.45
CA ASN A 67 -31.82 -5.88 -5.10
C ASN A 67 -33.21 -5.72 -4.49
N TYR A 68 -33.93 -6.84 -4.26
CA TYR A 68 -35.20 -6.81 -3.54
C TYR A 68 -35.06 -6.22 -2.13
N GLN A 69 -34.05 -6.64 -1.36
CA GLN A 69 -33.84 -6.13 0.00
C GLN A 69 -33.50 -4.64 0.02
N PHE A 70 -32.82 -4.12 -1.01
CA PHE A 70 -32.48 -2.71 -1.13
C PHE A 70 -33.70 -1.83 -1.44
N ASP A 71 -34.66 -2.35 -2.20
CA ASP A 71 -35.87 -1.61 -2.57
C ASP A 71 -37.04 -1.85 -1.63
N ARG A 72 -36.94 -2.81 -0.72
CA ARG A 72 -38.01 -3.08 0.25
C ARG A 72 -38.14 -1.97 1.30
N LYS A 73 -39.38 -1.60 1.59
CA LYS A 73 -39.73 -0.73 2.72
C LYS A 73 -39.34 -1.35 4.06
N LYS A 74 -38.97 -0.51 5.03
CA LYS A 74 -38.70 -0.99 6.40
C LYS A 74 -40.02 -1.47 7.02
N LYS A 75 -39.94 -2.52 7.83
CA LYS A 75 -41.07 -2.98 8.64
C LYS A 75 -41.00 -2.33 10.02
N SER A 76 -42.14 -1.87 10.53
CA SER A 76 -42.30 -1.38 11.90
C SER A 76 -42.20 -2.53 12.90
N SER A 77 -42.07 -2.19 14.19
CA SER A 77 -42.09 -3.19 15.27
C SER A 77 -43.42 -3.97 15.35
N SER A 78 -44.49 -3.45 14.75
CA SER A 78 -45.81 -4.10 14.64
C SER A 78 -45.99 -4.88 13.32
N GLY A 79 -44.97 -4.92 12.46
CA GLY A 79 -44.98 -5.68 11.20
C GLY A 79 -45.53 -4.93 9.98
N GLY A 80 -46.03 -3.70 10.15
CA GLY A 80 -46.50 -2.84 9.06
C GLY A 80 -45.35 -2.24 8.25
N GLU A 81 -45.56 -1.94 6.96
CA GLU A 81 -44.57 -1.25 6.14
C GLU A 81 -44.54 0.25 6.45
N ILE A 82 -43.33 0.83 6.53
CA ILE A 82 -43.15 2.26 6.78
C ILE A 82 -42.93 2.95 5.43
N ASP A 83 -43.86 3.85 5.07
CA ASP A 83 -43.78 4.64 3.85
C ASP A 83 -42.54 5.54 3.82
N ASN A 84 -42.02 5.78 2.60
CA ASN A 84 -40.81 6.57 2.34
C ASN A 84 -39.52 6.08 3.01
N THR A 85 -39.44 4.79 3.36
CA THR A 85 -38.21 4.18 3.88
C THR A 85 -37.70 3.08 2.96
N LYS A 86 -36.36 2.94 2.85
CA LYS A 86 -35.70 1.79 2.23
C LYS A 86 -34.77 1.11 3.23
N VAL A 87 -34.69 -0.21 3.18
CA VAL A 87 -33.71 -0.97 3.96
C VAL A 87 -32.33 -0.80 3.29
N GLY A 88 -31.32 -0.35 4.03
CA GLY A 88 -29.93 -0.38 3.54
C GLY A 88 -29.31 0.92 3.01
N CYS A 89 -29.88 2.11 3.22
CA CYS A 89 -29.28 3.37 2.71
C CYS A 89 -27.84 3.64 3.19
N ARG A 90 -27.39 3.03 4.29
CA ARG A 90 -25.99 3.11 4.75
C ARG A 90 -25.05 2.16 4.01
N ALA A 91 -25.53 0.99 3.56
CA ALA A 91 -24.71 0.02 2.84
C ALA A 91 -24.50 0.40 1.36
N GLN A 92 -25.32 1.32 0.84
CA GLN A 92 -25.21 1.87 -0.52
C GLN A 92 -24.31 3.11 -0.60
N ARG A 93 -23.91 3.69 0.54
CA ARG A 93 -22.96 4.81 0.52
C ARG A 93 -21.58 4.27 0.18
N PRO A 94 -20.89 4.84 -0.82
CA PRO A 94 -19.46 4.60 -0.99
C PRO A 94 -18.76 4.82 0.35
N LEU A 95 -17.82 3.94 0.73
CA LEU A 95 -17.07 4.05 1.98
C LEU A 95 -16.45 5.44 2.19
N ARG A 96 -16.09 6.14 1.10
CA ARG A 96 -15.54 7.50 1.10
C ARG A 96 -16.54 8.60 1.44
N GLU A 97 -17.84 8.31 1.43
CA GLU A 97 -18.92 9.24 1.78
C GLU A 97 -19.48 8.97 3.19
N ASP A 98 -18.99 7.94 3.86
CA ASP A 98 -19.36 7.69 5.25
C ASP A 98 -18.68 8.74 6.16
N PRO A 99 -19.46 9.55 6.90
CA PRO A 99 -18.93 10.62 7.74
C PRO A 99 -18.10 10.10 8.92
N ASP A 100 -18.38 8.89 9.41
CA ASP A 100 -17.62 8.29 10.51
C ASP A 100 -16.24 7.85 10.02
N LEU A 101 -16.17 7.26 8.81
CA LEU A 101 -14.89 6.93 8.17
C LEU A 101 -14.07 8.18 7.83
N ARG A 102 -14.69 9.21 7.25
CA ARG A 102 -14.01 10.49 6.99
C ARG A 102 -13.44 11.10 8.26
N ARG A 103 -14.20 11.12 9.35
CA ARG A 103 -13.73 11.67 10.62
C ARG A 103 -12.56 10.87 11.18
N MET A 104 -12.58 9.54 11.06
CA MET A 104 -11.46 8.69 11.44
C MET A 104 -10.22 8.92 10.56
N GLU A 105 -10.41 9.09 9.25
CA GLU A 105 -9.33 9.41 8.30
C GLU A 105 -8.71 10.78 8.59
N GLU A 106 -9.54 11.81 8.85
CA GLU A 106 -9.10 13.16 9.24
C GLU A 106 -8.31 13.12 10.56
N MET A 107 -8.82 12.41 11.56
CA MET A 107 -8.13 12.23 12.84
C MET A 107 -6.81 11.47 12.65
N ALA A 108 -6.77 10.44 11.81
CA ALA A 108 -5.55 9.71 11.50
C ALA A 108 -4.53 10.60 10.77
N SER A 109 -4.99 11.39 9.81
CA SER A 109 -4.17 12.35 9.05
C SER A 109 -3.57 13.42 9.97
N SER A 110 -4.36 14.00 10.88
CA SER A 110 -3.88 15.00 11.84
C SER A 110 -2.78 14.48 12.78
N ARG A 111 -2.73 13.17 13.01
CA ARG A 111 -1.72 12.49 13.84
C ARG A 111 -0.54 11.96 13.03
N GLU A 112 -0.58 12.00 11.71
CA GLU A 112 0.49 11.52 10.82
C GLU A 112 1.83 12.21 11.10
N PRO A 113 1.90 13.55 11.29
CA PRO A 113 3.13 14.24 11.68
C PRO A 113 3.82 13.62 12.89
N LYS A 114 3.05 13.44 13.96
CA LYS A 114 3.54 12.91 15.23
C LYS A 114 3.94 11.44 15.09
N ARG A 115 3.18 10.65 14.31
CA ARG A 115 3.53 9.25 14.02
C ARG A 115 4.83 9.14 13.23
N LEU A 116 5.09 10.05 12.29
CA LEU A 116 6.35 10.08 11.54
C LEU A 116 7.52 10.44 12.45
N GLU A 117 7.36 11.45 13.31
CA GLU A 117 8.37 11.84 14.31
C GLU A 117 8.69 10.67 15.25
N GLU A 118 7.67 10.08 15.88
CA GLU A 118 7.83 8.91 16.76
C GLU A 118 8.46 7.71 16.03
N SER A 119 8.10 7.52 14.75
CA SER A 119 8.66 6.44 13.92
C SER A 119 10.13 6.67 13.57
N GLN A 120 10.50 7.91 13.23
CA GLN A 120 11.89 8.27 12.97
C GLN A 120 12.74 8.17 14.23
N GLU A 121 12.23 8.65 15.36
CA GLU A 121 12.90 8.49 16.65
C GLU A 121 13.08 7.03 17.02
N ALA A 122 12.03 6.22 16.90
CA ALA A 122 12.11 4.80 17.22
C ALA A 122 13.01 4.02 16.25
N LYS A 123 13.10 4.40 14.96
CA LYS A 123 14.09 3.85 14.02
C LYS A 123 15.51 4.27 14.39
N ALA A 124 15.72 5.54 14.70
CA ALA A 124 17.02 6.06 15.14
C ALA A 124 17.50 5.40 16.45
N ARG A 125 16.57 5.11 17.37
CA ARG A 125 16.82 4.36 18.62
C ARG A 125 16.89 2.84 18.42
N GLY A 126 16.55 2.32 17.23
CA GLY A 126 16.53 0.90 16.93
C GLY A 126 15.39 0.10 17.60
N LEU A 127 14.33 0.77 18.07
CA LEU A 127 13.20 0.19 18.82
C LEU A 127 12.03 -0.26 17.93
N LEU A 128 11.91 0.29 16.71
CA LEU A 128 10.83 -0.05 15.79
C LEU A 128 11.11 -1.39 15.11
N SER A 129 10.05 -2.20 14.93
CA SER A 129 10.11 -3.54 14.34
C SER A 129 10.95 -3.53 13.06
N LYS A 130 12.15 -4.10 13.14
CA LYS A 130 13.00 -4.22 11.97
C LYS A 130 12.30 -5.18 11.01
N THR A 131 11.92 -4.71 9.82
CA THR A 131 11.37 -5.58 8.75
C THR A 131 12.32 -6.76 8.45
N PHE A 132 13.62 -6.53 8.70
CA PHE A 132 14.69 -7.50 8.62
C PHE A 132 15.46 -7.48 9.93
N THR A 133 15.85 -8.64 10.43
CA THR A 133 16.90 -8.71 11.46
C THR A 133 18.21 -8.10 10.94
N GLU A 134 19.12 -7.78 11.84
CA GLU A 134 20.40 -7.19 11.46
C GLU A 134 21.21 -8.13 10.56
N ASP A 135 21.24 -9.42 10.90
CA ASP A 135 21.93 -10.45 10.13
C ASP A 135 21.32 -10.64 8.73
N GLU A 136 19.98 -10.63 8.62
CA GLU A 136 19.31 -10.65 7.32
C GLU A 136 19.65 -9.44 6.47
N LEU A 137 19.71 -8.24 7.08
CA LEU A 137 20.03 -7.02 6.37
C LEU A 137 21.50 -7.00 5.92
N VAL A 138 22.42 -7.53 6.74
CA VAL A 138 23.83 -7.75 6.33
C VAL A 138 23.88 -8.72 5.16
N LEU A 139 23.19 -9.86 5.25
CA LEU A 139 23.19 -10.87 4.20
C LEU A 139 22.67 -10.31 2.87
N LEU A 140 21.55 -9.59 2.89
CA LEU A 140 21.00 -8.92 1.70
C LEU A 140 21.93 -7.84 1.15
N SER A 141 22.54 -7.03 2.02
CA SER A 141 23.46 -5.97 1.63
C SER A 141 24.74 -6.52 0.98
N VAL A 142 25.30 -7.58 1.57
CA VAL A 142 26.49 -8.28 1.05
C VAL A 142 26.15 -9.01 -0.24
N ASP A 143 24.96 -9.59 -0.38
CA ASP A 143 24.51 -10.21 -1.62
C ASP A 143 24.45 -9.20 -2.77
N LEU A 144 23.85 -8.03 -2.52
CA LEU A 144 23.80 -6.90 -3.47
C LEU A 144 25.18 -6.27 -3.76
N PHE A 145 26.16 -6.43 -2.87
CA PHE A 145 27.51 -5.90 -3.07
C PHE A 145 28.44 -6.90 -3.78
N CYS A 146 28.44 -8.16 -3.35
CA CYS A 146 29.42 -9.18 -3.72
C CYS A 146 28.89 -10.23 -4.71
N LYS A 147 27.60 -10.58 -4.64
CA LYS A 147 27.02 -11.70 -5.40
C LYS A 147 26.27 -11.20 -6.63
N ILE A 148 26.98 -10.44 -7.46
CA ILE A 148 26.50 -9.97 -8.76
C ILE A 148 26.54 -11.12 -9.79
N LYS A 149 25.86 -12.23 -9.48
CA LYS A 149 25.61 -13.35 -10.40
C LYS A 149 24.13 -13.32 -10.76
N PHE A 150 23.76 -12.50 -11.73
CA PHE A 150 22.44 -12.62 -12.33
C PHE A 150 22.49 -13.80 -13.31
N VAL A 151 22.01 -14.96 -12.85
CA VAL A 151 21.62 -16.05 -13.73
C VAL A 151 20.55 -15.47 -14.67
N LYS A 152 20.74 -15.58 -15.99
CA LYS A 152 19.64 -15.31 -16.91
C LYS A 152 18.61 -16.42 -16.72
N ASP A 153 17.34 -16.07 -16.48
CA ASP A 153 16.22 -17.01 -16.35
C ASP A 153 16.07 -17.98 -17.54
N SER A 154 16.76 -17.75 -18.66
CA SER A 154 16.78 -18.66 -19.81
C SER A 154 17.65 -19.92 -19.62
N ASP A 155 18.42 -20.04 -18.54
CA ASP A 155 19.40 -21.13 -18.35
C ASP A 155 19.08 -22.05 -17.15
N VAL A 156 17.79 -22.32 -16.87
CA VAL A 156 17.38 -23.30 -15.82
C VAL A 156 17.94 -24.71 -16.07
N ASN A 157 18.35 -25.03 -17.31
CA ASN A 157 18.89 -26.33 -17.71
C ASN A 157 20.36 -26.31 -18.17
N LYS A 158 21.12 -25.23 -17.98
CA LYS A 158 22.56 -25.24 -18.29
C LYS A 158 23.40 -25.38 -17.03
N VAL A 159 24.27 -26.39 -17.08
CA VAL A 159 25.37 -26.63 -16.15
C VAL A 159 26.00 -25.30 -15.74
N VAL A 160 26.08 -25.10 -14.42
CA VAL A 160 26.68 -23.93 -13.76
C VAL A 160 27.99 -23.57 -14.48
N PRO A 161 28.13 -22.38 -15.06
CA PRO A 161 29.38 -21.98 -15.70
C PRO A 161 30.51 -22.03 -14.67
N THR A 162 31.53 -22.84 -14.96
CA THR A 162 32.69 -23.14 -14.13
C THR A 162 33.62 -21.92 -13.91
N GLU A 163 33.38 -20.81 -14.61
CA GLU A 163 34.15 -19.58 -14.49
C GLU A 163 33.28 -18.37 -14.10
N PRO A 164 33.71 -17.55 -13.12
CA PRO A 164 33.02 -16.33 -12.76
C PRO A 164 33.10 -15.33 -13.92
N LYS A 165 32.03 -15.24 -14.72
CA LYS A 165 31.90 -14.17 -15.71
C LYS A 165 31.94 -12.82 -15.01
N LYS A 166 32.82 -11.92 -15.46
CA LYS A 166 32.88 -10.53 -14.97
C LYS A 166 31.51 -9.88 -15.13
N ALA A 167 30.97 -9.31 -14.06
CA ALA A 167 29.71 -8.58 -14.11
C ALA A 167 29.85 -7.35 -15.01
N SER A 168 28.81 -7.03 -15.79
CA SER A 168 28.82 -5.81 -16.60
C SER A 168 28.76 -4.57 -15.72
N LYS A 169 29.28 -3.43 -16.20
CA LYS A 169 29.20 -2.13 -15.50
C LYS A 169 27.76 -1.79 -15.08
N GLY A 170 26.80 -2.02 -15.98
CA GLY A 170 25.38 -1.77 -15.70
C GLY A 170 24.82 -2.70 -14.62
N THR A 171 25.30 -3.94 -14.55
CA THR A 171 24.91 -4.88 -13.50
C THR A 171 25.43 -4.43 -12.14
N ILE A 172 26.68 -3.97 -12.06
CA ILE A 172 27.29 -3.43 -10.84
C ILE A 172 26.54 -2.18 -10.36
N SER A 173 26.28 -1.24 -11.28
CA SER A 173 25.53 -0.02 -10.96
C SER A 173 24.12 -0.33 -10.41
N LYS A 174 23.39 -1.26 -11.03
CA LYS A 174 22.07 -1.71 -10.54
C LYS A 174 22.14 -2.33 -9.15
N ALA A 175 23.14 -3.17 -8.89
CA ALA A 175 23.30 -3.84 -7.61
C ALA A 175 23.60 -2.83 -6.49
N LEU A 176 24.49 -1.87 -6.74
CA LEU A 176 24.81 -0.79 -5.80
C LEU A 176 23.63 0.17 -5.57
N ARG A 177 22.87 0.48 -6.63
CA ARG A 177 21.62 1.25 -6.51
C ARG A 177 20.62 0.52 -5.61
N ASN A 178 20.40 -0.77 -5.84
CA ASN A 178 19.48 -1.58 -5.05
C ASN A 178 19.94 -1.67 -3.58
N ARG A 179 21.26 -1.78 -3.34
CA ARG A 179 21.84 -1.73 -1.99
C ARG A 179 21.57 -0.41 -1.29
N ALA A 180 21.81 0.72 -1.98
CA ALA A 180 21.52 2.04 -1.45
C ALA A 180 20.03 2.21 -1.10
N MET A 181 19.14 1.78 -2.00
CA MET A 181 17.69 1.81 -1.77
C MET A 181 17.28 0.98 -0.54
N LEU A 182 17.78 -0.26 -0.42
CA LEU A 182 17.50 -1.13 0.71
C LEU A 182 17.92 -0.50 2.04
N LEU A 183 19.16 0.00 2.13
CA LEU A 183 19.70 0.51 3.39
C LEU A 183 19.14 1.89 3.76
N CYS A 184 18.91 2.77 2.79
CA CYS A 184 18.25 4.06 3.05
C CYS A 184 16.81 3.87 3.52
N THR A 185 16.04 2.97 2.92
CA THR A 185 14.64 2.71 3.35
C THR A 185 14.54 1.91 4.65
N ALA A 186 15.53 1.06 4.94
CA ALA A 186 15.63 0.40 6.25
C ALA A 186 15.90 1.43 7.36
N SER A 187 16.88 2.32 7.15
CA SER A 187 17.32 3.32 8.14
C SER A 187 16.37 4.50 8.30
N MET A 188 15.79 5.01 7.21
CA MET A 188 14.88 6.15 7.22
C MET A 188 13.42 5.68 7.25
N ALA A 189 12.50 6.41 7.87
CA ALA A 189 11.06 6.15 7.74
C ALA A 189 10.48 6.62 6.38
N LEU A 190 11.18 6.33 5.29
CA LEU A 190 10.72 6.59 3.93
C LEU A 190 9.86 5.42 3.45
N ARG A 191 8.69 5.72 2.89
CA ARG A 191 7.82 4.71 2.25
C ARG A 191 8.19 4.53 0.79
N GLY A 192 7.91 3.34 0.24
CA GLY A 192 8.33 2.98 -1.12
C GLY A 192 7.90 3.96 -2.22
N ASP A 193 6.70 4.54 -2.14
CA ASP A 193 6.25 5.55 -3.12
C ASP A 193 6.98 6.89 -2.94
N ASP A 194 7.25 7.28 -1.68
CA ASP A 194 7.95 8.53 -1.32
C ASP A 194 9.45 8.46 -1.64
N THR A 195 10.00 7.28 -1.90
CA THR A 195 11.42 7.13 -2.28
C THR A 195 11.71 7.47 -3.73
N ARG A 196 10.71 7.37 -4.61
CA ARG A 196 10.87 7.59 -6.06
C ARG A 196 11.15 9.05 -6.44
N PRO A 197 10.50 10.07 -5.83
CA PRO A 197 10.76 11.47 -6.13
C PRO A 197 11.96 12.04 -5.34
N ILE A 198 12.74 11.22 -4.61
CA ILE A 198 13.93 11.73 -3.90
C ILE A 198 15.00 12.07 -4.92
N LEU A 199 15.48 13.31 -4.83
CA LEU A 199 16.45 13.87 -5.76
C LEU A 199 17.73 14.23 -5.02
N LEU A 200 18.84 14.32 -5.74
CA LEU A 200 20.13 14.62 -5.10
C LEU A 200 20.13 15.99 -4.41
N SER A 201 19.30 16.93 -4.88
CA SER A 201 19.08 18.26 -4.27
C SER A 201 18.37 18.18 -2.93
N SER A 202 17.69 17.08 -2.66
CA SER A 202 17.00 16.84 -1.39
C SER A 202 17.95 16.44 -0.27
N LEU A 203 19.25 16.25 -0.57
CA LEU A 203 20.27 15.91 0.41
C LEU A 203 20.84 17.17 1.05
N ASP A 204 20.66 17.30 2.36
CA ASP A 204 21.36 18.31 3.17
C ASP A 204 22.61 17.70 3.81
N ASN A 205 23.75 18.39 3.67
CA ASN A 205 25.07 17.97 4.13
C ASN A 205 25.60 18.83 5.29
N GLN A 206 24.81 19.75 5.85
CA GLN A 206 25.24 20.63 6.94
C GLN A 206 25.39 19.90 8.29
N THR A 207 25.11 18.60 8.35
CA THR A 207 25.14 17.82 9.60
C THR A 207 25.95 16.54 9.48
N LYS A 208 26.22 15.89 10.62
CA LYS A 208 26.85 14.55 10.67
C LYS A 208 25.93 13.43 10.14
N ALA A 209 24.69 13.76 9.80
CA ALA A 209 23.67 12.88 9.27
C ALA A 209 23.39 13.23 7.81
N LEU A 210 23.01 12.23 7.02
CA LEU A 210 22.42 12.45 5.72
C LEU A 210 20.95 12.77 5.91
N ILE A 211 20.51 13.99 5.61
CA ILE A 211 19.10 14.37 5.73
C ILE A 211 18.48 14.38 4.35
N VAL A 212 17.43 13.58 4.16
CA VAL A 212 16.60 13.62 2.95
C VAL A 212 15.36 14.44 3.23
N CYS A 213 15.20 15.53 2.49
CA CYS A 213 14.03 16.41 2.56
C CYS A 213 13.01 16.04 1.48
N ALA A 214 11.79 15.67 1.89
CA ALA A 214 10.67 15.39 0.99
C ALA A 214 9.54 16.39 1.26
N ASN A 215 9.12 17.12 0.22
CA ASN A 215 7.99 18.05 0.25
C ASN A 215 6.70 17.46 -0.35
N GLU A 216 6.84 16.35 -1.09
CA GLU A 216 5.75 15.67 -1.79
C GLU A 216 5.78 14.17 -1.45
N GLY A 217 5.10 13.82 -0.36
CA GLY A 217 4.85 12.43 0.01
C GLY A 217 3.39 12.06 -0.23
N LYS A 218 3.09 10.78 -0.43
CA LYS A 218 1.73 10.25 -0.63
C LYS A 218 0.76 10.70 0.46
N THR A 219 1.27 10.87 1.67
CA THR A 219 0.51 11.30 2.87
C THR A 219 0.65 12.78 3.19
N ASN A 220 1.45 13.53 2.43
CA ASN A 220 1.73 14.93 2.69
C ASN A 220 0.99 15.81 1.68
N THR A 221 -0.33 15.91 1.89
CA THR A 221 -1.23 16.74 1.06
C THR A 221 -1.12 18.24 1.35
N THR A 222 -0.33 18.63 2.36
CA THR A 222 -0.20 20.03 2.84
C THR A 222 1.07 20.71 2.34
N GLY A 223 1.95 20.01 1.61
CA GLY A 223 3.22 20.56 1.12
C GLY A 223 4.24 20.81 2.22
N ARG A 224 4.14 20.11 3.35
CA ARG A 224 5.06 20.23 4.49
C ARG A 224 6.46 19.71 4.11
N LEU A 225 7.52 20.26 4.68
CA LEU A 225 8.85 19.67 4.52
C LEU A 225 9.06 18.55 5.54
N ASP A 226 9.07 17.30 5.07
CA ASP A 226 9.40 16.13 5.88
C ASP A 226 10.90 15.82 5.79
N GLN A 227 11.54 15.64 6.95
CA GLN A 227 12.97 15.34 7.04
C GLN A 227 13.17 13.89 7.45
N HIS A 228 13.99 13.18 6.69
CA HIS A 228 14.31 11.78 6.90
C HIS A 228 15.82 11.64 7.09
N PRO A 229 16.32 11.70 8.35
CA PRO A 229 17.74 11.57 8.62
C PRO A 229 18.19 10.12 8.58
N ALA A 230 19.40 9.88 8.09
CA ALA A 230 20.15 8.65 8.28
C ALA A 230 21.54 8.93 8.83
N PHE A 231 22.00 8.03 9.70
CA PHE A 231 23.30 8.14 10.36
C PHE A 231 24.28 7.11 9.80
N ARG A 232 25.57 7.36 10.00
CA ARG A 232 26.60 6.35 9.73
C ARG A 232 26.43 5.19 10.70
N HIS A 233 26.33 3.99 10.14
CA HIS A 233 26.32 2.77 10.93
C HIS A 233 27.75 2.31 11.23
N ARG A 234 27.98 1.71 12.40
CA ARG A 234 29.30 1.17 12.78
C ARG A 234 29.73 0.02 11.87
N ASN A 235 28.79 -0.87 11.53
CA ASN A 235 28.97 -1.88 10.51
C ASN A 235 28.85 -1.25 9.11
N PRO A 236 29.92 -1.24 8.28
CA PRO A 236 29.90 -0.65 6.93
C PRO A 236 28.91 -1.34 5.98
N ASP A 237 28.61 -2.62 6.21
CA ASP A 237 27.65 -3.39 5.40
C ASP A 237 26.22 -2.90 5.61
N LEU A 238 25.93 -2.25 6.74
CA LEU A 238 24.62 -1.69 7.06
C LEU A 238 24.57 -0.17 6.92
N CYS A 239 25.67 0.46 6.52
CA CYS A 239 25.75 1.91 6.49
C CYS A 239 25.02 2.46 5.24
N PRO A 240 23.90 3.20 5.39
CA PRO A 240 23.16 3.75 4.26
C PRO A 240 23.98 4.83 3.53
N ILE A 241 24.78 5.60 4.27
CA ILE A 241 25.63 6.66 3.73
C ILE A 241 26.74 6.07 2.85
N SER A 242 27.38 4.98 3.28
CA SER A 242 28.39 4.32 2.44
C SER A 242 27.76 3.74 1.17
N ALA A 243 26.56 3.14 1.29
CA ALA A 243 25.83 2.58 0.17
C ALA A 243 25.46 3.63 -0.87
N ALA A 244 24.90 4.77 -0.43
CA ALA A 244 24.60 5.90 -1.30
C ALA A 244 25.87 6.45 -1.97
N ALA A 245 26.96 6.61 -1.21
CA ALA A 245 28.23 7.10 -1.75
C ALA A 245 28.79 6.18 -2.84
N PHE A 246 28.80 4.85 -2.63
CA PHE A 246 29.23 3.89 -3.65
C PHE A 246 28.34 3.94 -4.89
N HIS A 247 27.03 4.05 -4.73
CA HIS A 247 26.12 4.20 -5.86
C HIS A 247 26.45 5.47 -6.68
N LEU A 248 26.55 6.63 -6.04
CA LEU A 248 26.88 7.89 -6.70
C LEU A 248 28.26 7.88 -7.35
N PHE A 249 29.24 7.24 -6.72
CA PHE A 249 30.56 7.02 -7.31
C PHE A 249 30.45 6.23 -8.62
N THR A 250 29.74 5.10 -8.61
CA THR A 250 29.57 4.29 -9.83
C THR A 250 28.75 4.99 -10.91
N GLN A 251 27.81 5.83 -10.52
CA GLN A 251 27.05 6.65 -11.46
C GLN A 251 27.99 7.68 -12.10
N PHE A 252 28.55 8.60 -11.33
CA PHE A 252 29.25 9.77 -11.87
C PHE A 252 30.70 9.54 -12.30
N HIS A 253 31.34 8.46 -11.87
CA HIS A 253 32.77 8.21 -12.18
C HIS A 253 33.00 6.96 -13.05
N ILE A 254 32.05 6.02 -13.11
CA ILE A 254 32.21 4.78 -13.88
C ILE A 254 31.28 4.73 -15.09
N THR A 255 30.03 5.15 -14.90
CA THR A 255 28.98 5.03 -15.92
C THR A 255 28.91 6.27 -16.80
N TYR A 256 28.99 7.46 -16.19
CA TYR A 256 28.98 8.73 -16.90
C TYR A 256 30.41 9.29 -16.96
N PRO A 257 30.94 9.61 -18.16
CA PRO A 257 32.28 10.14 -18.33
C PRO A 257 32.41 11.62 -17.91
N GLU A 258 31.29 12.35 -17.84
CA GLU A 258 31.26 13.76 -17.45
C GLU A 258 30.43 13.95 -16.19
N ILE A 259 30.98 14.71 -15.25
CA ILE A 259 30.30 15.05 -13.99
C ILE A 259 29.11 15.95 -14.34
N PRO A 260 27.87 15.59 -13.94
CA PRO A 260 26.72 16.44 -14.22
C PRO A 260 26.90 17.80 -13.58
N LYS A 261 26.50 18.86 -14.29
CA LYS A 261 26.47 20.20 -13.70
C LYS A 261 25.37 20.25 -12.64
N PHE A 262 25.77 20.34 -11.36
CA PHE A 262 24.83 20.38 -10.24
C PHE A 262 24.16 21.75 -10.03
N ALA A 263 24.61 22.78 -10.76
CA ALA A 263 24.01 24.10 -10.71
C ALA A 263 22.57 24.07 -11.27
N PRO A 264 21.57 24.57 -10.53
CA PRO A 264 20.23 24.76 -11.06
C PRO A 264 20.20 25.81 -12.17
N LYS A 265 19.46 25.51 -13.24
CA LYS A 265 19.12 26.44 -14.32
C LYS A 265 17.84 27.18 -13.94
N PHE A 266 17.88 28.50 -13.85
CA PHE A 266 16.68 29.27 -13.49
C PHE A 266 15.91 29.72 -14.74
N LYS A 267 14.64 30.16 -14.57
CA LYS A 267 13.87 30.75 -15.67
C LYS A 267 14.58 31.96 -16.29
N THR A 268 15.30 32.71 -15.47
CA THR A 268 16.14 33.85 -15.88
C THR A 268 17.30 33.44 -16.80
N GLU A 269 17.66 32.15 -16.83
CA GLU A 269 18.70 31.58 -17.68
C GLU A 269 18.12 30.87 -18.92
N GLY A 270 16.83 31.07 -19.21
CA GLY A 270 16.18 30.57 -20.43
C GLY A 270 15.55 29.17 -20.31
N GLU A 271 15.47 28.60 -19.11
CA GLU A 271 14.86 27.28 -18.90
C GLU A 271 13.40 27.42 -18.46
N GLU A 272 12.47 27.25 -19.40
CA GLU A 272 11.03 27.43 -19.18
C GLU A 272 10.45 26.45 -18.13
N ARG A 273 11.08 25.29 -17.97
CA ARG A 273 10.68 24.23 -17.01
C ARG A 273 11.12 24.52 -15.57
N ALA A 274 11.89 25.58 -15.33
CA ALA A 274 12.42 25.89 -14.01
C ALA A 274 11.35 26.36 -13.02
N GLY A 275 11.21 25.65 -11.89
CA GLY A 275 10.44 26.10 -10.74
C GLY A 275 11.17 27.17 -9.91
N PRO A 276 10.62 27.58 -8.74
CA PRO A 276 11.24 28.58 -7.86
C PRO A 276 12.63 28.18 -7.32
N TYR A 277 13.00 26.90 -7.43
CA TYR A 277 14.31 26.37 -7.02
C TYR A 277 15.24 26.03 -8.20
N GLY A 278 14.85 26.44 -9.41
CA GLY A 278 15.54 26.15 -10.66
C GLY A 278 15.28 24.74 -11.19
N TYR A 279 15.39 24.57 -12.50
CA TYR A 279 15.40 23.29 -13.21
C TYR A 279 16.78 22.66 -13.09
N ARG A 280 16.84 21.34 -12.91
CA ARG A 280 18.10 20.61 -12.93
C ARG A 280 17.94 19.46 -13.90
N GLU A 281 18.90 19.27 -14.78
CA GLU A 281 18.78 18.27 -15.86
C GLU A 281 18.81 16.82 -15.35
N TRP A 282 19.30 16.63 -14.13
CA TRP A 282 19.26 15.37 -13.40
C TRP A 282 18.01 15.21 -12.51
N TYR A 283 17.08 16.16 -12.58
CA TYR A 283 15.77 16.15 -11.89
C TYR A 283 14.73 15.41 -12.73
#